data_AF-A0A7M6DPK0-F1
#
_entry.id   AF-A0A7M6DPK0-F1
#
_cell.length_a   1.000
_cell.length_b   1.000
_cell.length_c   1.000
_cell.angle_alpha   90.00
_cell.angle_beta   90.00
_cell.angle_gamma   90.00
#
_symmetry.space_group_name_H-M   'P 1'
#
loop_
_entity.id
_entity.type
_entity.pdbx_description
1 polymer ?
#
loop_
_entity_poly.entity_id
_entity_poly.type
_entity_poly.pdbx_seq_one_letter_code
_entity_poly.pdbx_strand_id
1 'polypeptide(L)'
;MALTRLQVFVLIILQWFAWTEATGNATIDDLVDQSISNLQQIRLKYKSLALISKLYGRCGPCKPIPKSQYCDCTMAKPKEDCLKFREAGYDINGIYRLKAAGFNRPHVFCDQTTLGGGWTTFLRRQDGSVNFTQNWKPYKHGFGELTSEFWLGNEIIHGLTEPSVAPKKSELLINMRIKGQTRPTYAKYDTFQIGDEASKYILQFSGASGNASQLTGILNPDTFLTTQNNMKFSTYDQDNDKVNGNNCSTWIFGGVGWWFSNCGSTVLTNHYPKVYWRRPNVFADFVEMKVRRKV
;
A
#
# COMPACT_ATOMS: atom_id res chain seq x y z
N MET A 1 69.77 -50.23 -40.57
CA MET A 1 68.67 -49.80 -41.46
C MET A 1 68.28 -48.39 -41.06
N ALA A 2 68.52 -47.40 -41.93
CA ALA A 2 68.16 -46.00 -41.65
C ALA A 2 66.64 -45.84 -41.84
N LEU A 3 65.95 -45.30 -40.83
CA LEU A 3 64.53 -44.98 -40.92
C LEU A 3 64.32 -43.91 -41.99
N THR A 4 63.31 -44.10 -42.83
CA THR A 4 62.92 -43.12 -43.85
C THR A 4 62.36 -41.85 -43.19
N ARG A 5 62.44 -40.70 -43.87
CA ARG A 5 61.93 -39.41 -43.35
C ARG A 5 60.47 -39.47 -42.88
N LEU A 6 59.65 -40.33 -43.50
CA LEU A 6 58.25 -40.54 -43.12
C LEU A 6 58.12 -41.27 -41.78
N GLN A 7 58.97 -42.26 -41.52
CA GLN A 7 58.98 -43.02 -40.27
C GLN A 7 59.42 -42.15 -39.08
N VAL A 8 60.35 -41.21 -39.30
CA VAL A 8 60.76 -40.24 -38.27
C VAL A 8 59.61 -39.28 -37.94
N PHE A 9 58.84 -38.84 -38.94
CA PHE A 9 57.71 -37.94 -38.73
C PHE A 9 56.57 -38.61 -37.95
N VAL A 10 56.26 -39.88 -38.27
CA VAL A 10 55.25 -40.66 -37.54
C VAL A 10 55.69 -40.90 -36.09
N LEU A 11 56.98 -41.17 -35.84
CA LEU A 11 57.51 -41.33 -34.49
C LEU A 11 57.42 -40.03 -33.66
N ILE A 12 57.64 -38.87 -34.27
CA ILE A 12 57.49 -37.57 -33.59
C ILE A 12 56.03 -37.31 -33.22
N ILE A 13 55.08 -37.63 -34.11
CA ILE A 13 53.65 -37.47 -33.82
C ILE A 13 53.21 -38.42 -32.70
N LEU A 14 53.65 -39.68 -32.74
CA LEU A 14 53.35 -40.67 -31.69
C LEU A 14 54.01 -40.29 -30.35
N GLN A 15 55.22 -39.73 -30.36
CA GLN A 15 55.87 -39.22 -29.15
C GLN A 15 55.16 -37.98 -28.60
N TRP A 16 54.63 -37.10 -29.45
CA TRP A 16 53.85 -35.94 -29.02
C TRP A 16 52.51 -36.37 -28.39
N PHE A 17 51.80 -37.33 -29.00
CA PHE A 17 50.59 -37.93 -28.43
C PHE A 17 50.86 -38.65 -27.10
N ALA A 18 51.93 -39.43 -27.01
CA ALA A 18 52.31 -40.11 -25.77
C ALA A 18 52.74 -39.12 -24.68
N TRP A 19 53.38 -38.00 -25.04
CA TRP A 19 53.74 -36.94 -24.10
C TRP A 19 52.52 -36.19 -23.58
N THR A 20 51.51 -35.95 -24.42
CA THR A 20 50.24 -35.35 -23.97
C THR A 20 49.46 -36.24 -23.01
N GLU A 21 49.43 -37.56 -23.25
CA GLU A 21 48.79 -38.52 -22.31
C GLU A 21 49.60 -38.68 -21.00
N ALA A 22 50.93 -38.66 -21.06
CA ALA A 22 51.79 -38.88 -19.90
C ALA A 22 51.97 -37.64 -19.00
N THR A 23 51.75 -36.43 -19.50
CA THR A 23 51.94 -35.18 -18.73
C THR A 23 50.70 -34.70 -18.00
N GLY A 24 49.54 -35.36 -18.18
CA GLY A 24 48.28 -34.91 -17.59
C GLY A 24 47.85 -33.52 -18.08
N ASN A 25 48.37 -33.08 -19.23
CA ASN A 25 47.94 -31.85 -19.85
C ASN A 25 46.52 -32.03 -20.40
N ALA A 26 45.62 -31.11 -20.06
CA ALA A 26 44.24 -31.14 -20.50
C ALA A 26 44.16 -31.28 -22.03
N THR A 27 43.42 -32.29 -22.49
CA THR A 27 43.10 -32.46 -23.92
C THR A 27 42.20 -31.33 -24.40
N ILE A 28 42.04 -31.19 -25.73
CA ILE A 28 41.09 -30.22 -26.29
C ILE A 28 39.67 -30.49 -25.77
N ASP A 29 39.28 -31.76 -25.63
CA ASP A 29 37.98 -32.15 -25.11
C ASP A 29 37.81 -31.75 -23.64
N ASP A 30 38.86 -31.92 -22.80
CA ASP A 30 38.84 -31.46 -21.41
C ASP A 30 38.65 -29.94 -21.30
N LEU A 31 39.28 -29.16 -22.19
CA LEU A 31 39.13 -27.70 -22.24
C LEU A 31 37.72 -27.27 -22.69
N VAL A 32 37.12 -28.01 -23.62
CA VAL A 32 35.74 -27.80 -24.08
C VAL A 32 34.76 -28.11 -22.96
N ASP A 33 34.91 -29.24 -22.27
CA ASP A 33 34.04 -29.63 -21.15
C ASP A 33 34.16 -28.67 -19.96
N GLN A 34 35.38 -28.22 -19.64
CA GLN A 34 35.61 -27.18 -18.64
C GLN A 34 34.89 -25.88 -19.01
N SER A 35 34.93 -25.49 -20.29
CA SER A 35 34.26 -24.28 -20.79
C SER A 35 32.74 -24.39 -20.74
N ILE A 36 32.18 -25.56 -21.09
CA ILE A 36 30.74 -25.83 -20.99
C ILE A 36 30.29 -25.78 -19.52
N SER A 37 31.03 -26.42 -18.61
CA SER A 37 30.75 -26.40 -17.17
C SER A 37 30.78 -24.96 -16.61
N ASN A 38 31.80 -24.17 -16.97
CA ASN A 38 31.90 -22.77 -16.59
C ASN A 38 30.70 -21.94 -17.10
N LEU A 39 30.29 -22.14 -18.36
CA LEU A 39 29.11 -21.47 -18.93
C LEU A 39 27.81 -21.88 -18.24
N GLN A 40 27.66 -23.15 -17.84
CA GLN A 40 26.52 -23.61 -17.05
C GLN A 40 26.48 -22.97 -15.66
N GLN A 41 27.63 -22.86 -14.98
CA GLN A 41 27.74 -22.18 -13.68
C GLN A 41 27.43 -20.69 -13.81
N ILE A 42 27.94 -20.02 -14.84
CA ILE A 42 27.60 -18.62 -15.15
C ILE A 42 26.09 -18.50 -15.39
N ARG A 43 25.49 -19.38 -16.19
CA ARG A 43 24.04 -19.39 -16.45
C ARG A 43 23.23 -19.55 -15.16
N LEU A 44 23.63 -20.46 -14.27
CA LEU A 44 22.97 -20.67 -12.98
C LEU A 44 23.11 -19.44 -12.07
N LYS A 45 24.29 -18.83 -12.03
CA LYS A 45 24.55 -17.57 -11.30
C LYS A 45 23.74 -16.40 -11.84
N TYR A 46 23.61 -16.25 -13.15
CA TYR A 46 22.76 -15.21 -13.75
C TYR A 46 21.26 -15.50 -13.58
N LYS A 47 20.85 -16.77 -13.60
CA LYS A 47 19.46 -17.17 -13.35
C LYS A 47 19.07 -16.92 -11.89
N SER A 48 19.96 -17.19 -10.94
CA SER A 48 19.75 -16.84 -9.53
C SER A 48 19.78 -15.34 -9.31
N LEU A 49 20.67 -14.57 -9.97
CA LEU A 49 20.64 -13.10 -9.94
C LEU A 49 19.38 -12.51 -10.56
N ALA A 50 18.82 -13.10 -11.62
CA ALA A 50 17.54 -12.68 -12.19
C ALA A 50 16.36 -13.01 -11.26
N LEU A 51 16.44 -14.12 -10.51
CA LEU A 51 15.47 -14.49 -9.48
C LEU A 51 15.58 -13.58 -8.25
N ILE A 52 16.80 -13.31 -7.80
CA ILE A 52 17.14 -12.36 -6.74
C ILE A 52 16.74 -10.95 -7.18
N SER A 53 16.94 -10.54 -8.43
CA SER A 53 16.45 -9.27 -8.98
C SER A 53 14.91 -9.23 -9.05
N LYS A 54 14.23 -10.36 -9.29
CA LYS A 54 12.76 -10.43 -9.15
C LYS A 54 12.28 -10.36 -7.69
N LEU A 55 13.10 -10.81 -6.74
CA LEU A 55 12.80 -10.81 -5.29
C LEU A 55 13.19 -9.49 -4.60
N TYR A 56 14.32 -8.89 -4.98
CA TYR A 56 14.87 -7.60 -4.50
C TYR A 56 14.43 -6.40 -5.36
N GLY A 57 13.89 -6.63 -6.56
CA GLY A 57 13.44 -5.56 -7.48
C GLY A 57 12.01 -5.10 -7.26
N ARG A 58 11.38 -5.43 -6.13
CA ARG A 58 10.00 -5.04 -5.83
C ARG A 58 9.91 -3.93 -4.78
N CYS A 59 10.69 -4.04 -3.70
CA CYS A 59 10.74 -3.05 -2.62
C CYS A 59 12.14 -3.04 -1.98
N GLY A 60 12.54 -1.89 -1.43
CA GLY A 60 13.70 -1.75 -0.55
C GLY A 60 13.48 -2.36 0.84
N PRO A 61 14.46 -2.25 1.75
CA PRO A 61 14.39 -2.86 3.08
C PRO A 61 13.23 -2.32 3.89
N CYS A 62 12.59 -3.20 4.65
CA CYS A 62 11.44 -2.86 5.47
C CYS A 62 11.86 -2.23 6.80
N LYS A 63 11.10 -1.23 7.25
CA LYS A 63 11.28 -0.55 8.53
C LYS A 63 10.05 -0.75 9.41
N PRO A 64 10.24 -0.87 10.74
CA PRO A 64 9.11 -0.96 11.66
C PRO A 64 8.36 0.37 11.71
N ILE A 65 7.04 0.30 11.79
CA ILE A 65 6.15 1.42 12.14
C ILE A 65 5.23 0.95 13.27
N PRO A 66 4.57 1.84 14.01
CA PRO A 66 3.65 1.41 15.04
C PRO A 66 2.62 0.41 14.49
N LYS A 67 2.66 -0.82 15.04
CA LYS A 67 1.77 -1.93 14.71
C LYS A 67 1.84 -2.48 13.27
N SER A 68 2.88 -2.14 12.51
CA SER A 68 3.12 -2.74 11.19
C SER A 68 4.60 -2.64 10.83
N GLN A 69 4.94 -3.10 9.64
CA GLN A 69 6.14 -2.70 8.95
C GLN A 69 5.75 -2.04 7.63
N TYR A 70 6.64 -1.24 7.07
CA TYR A 70 6.52 -0.78 5.70
C TYR A 70 7.84 -1.00 4.97
N CYS A 71 7.75 -1.28 3.68
CA CYS A 71 8.89 -1.33 2.79
C CYS A 71 8.73 -0.24 1.73
N ASP A 72 9.83 0.34 1.27
CA ASP A 72 9.80 1.33 0.21
C ASP A 72 9.68 0.62 -1.14
N CYS A 73 8.48 0.62 -1.72
CA CYS A 73 8.17 -0.04 -3.00
C CYS A 73 8.02 0.99 -4.13
N THR A 74 8.53 2.20 -3.97
CA THR A 74 8.35 3.30 -4.95
C THR A 74 9.05 3.04 -6.28
N MET A 75 10.02 2.13 -6.31
CA MET A 75 10.70 1.65 -7.52
C MET A 75 9.87 0.65 -8.33
N ALA A 76 8.78 0.12 -7.77
CA ALA A 76 7.87 -0.75 -8.50
C ALA A 76 7.23 0.01 -9.67
N LYS A 77 6.97 -0.70 -10.78
CA LYS A 77 6.27 -0.11 -11.95
C LYS A 77 4.90 0.43 -11.48
N PRO A 78 4.62 1.74 -11.65
CA PRO A 78 3.39 2.34 -11.13
C PRO A 78 2.11 1.64 -11.63
N LYS A 79 1.13 1.52 -10.75
CA LYS A 79 -0.18 0.90 -10.99
C LYS A 79 -1.31 1.83 -10.59
N GLU A 80 -2.51 1.56 -11.07
CA GLU A 80 -3.68 2.41 -10.88
C GLU A 80 -4.09 2.54 -9.40
N ASP A 81 -3.92 1.48 -8.61
CA ASP A 81 -4.21 1.43 -7.18
C ASP A 81 -3.44 0.28 -6.49
N CYS A 82 -3.61 0.13 -5.17
CA CYS A 82 -2.98 -0.93 -4.39
C CYS A 82 -3.47 -2.34 -4.75
N LEU A 83 -4.69 -2.49 -5.26
CA LEU A 83 -5.22 -3.77 -5.72
C LEU A 83 -4.52 -4.23 -7.01
N LYS A 84 -4.24 -3.32 -7.94
CA LYS A 84 -3.44 -3.62 -9.14
C LYS A 84 -1.99 -3.98 -8.82
N PHE A 85 -1.44 -3.46 -7.72
CA PHE A 85 -0.19 -3.99 -7.17
C PHE A 85 -0.38 -5.42 -6.62
N ARG A 86 -1.42 -5.69 -5.83
CA ARG A 86 -1.71 -7.02 -5.29
C ARG A 86 -1.86 -8.08 -6.39
N GLU A 87 -2.64 -7.78 -7.43
CA GLU A 87 -2.87 -8.64 -8.60
C GLU A 87 -1.58 -8.90 -9.40
N ALA A 88 -0.65 -7.95 -9.41
CA ALA A 88 0.67 -8.11 -10.02
C ALA A 88 1.67 -8.89 -9.12
N GLY A 89 1.20 -9.41 -7.97
CA GLY A 89 1.97 -10.22 -7.05
C GLY A 89 2.78 -9.42 -6.02
N TYR A 90 2.52 -8.11 -5.86
CA TYR A 90 3.12 -7.33 -4.78
C TYR A 90 2.33 -7.59 -3.48
N ASP A 91 2.93 -8.37 -2.59
CA ASP A 91 2.31 -8.88 -1.37
C ASP A 91 2.82 -8.24 -0.07
N ILE A 92 3.61 -7.18 -0.21
CA ILE A 92 4.32 -6.52 0.88
C ILE A 92 3.62 -5.20 1.26
N ASN A 93 3.39 -4.98 2.56
CA ASN A 93 2.94 -3.68 3.06
C ASN A 93 4.01 -2.63 2.83
N GLY A 94 3.65 -1.49 2.24
CA GLY A 94 4.67 -0.52 1.87
C GLY A 94 4.15 0.74 1.23
N ILE A 95 5.08 1.62 0.90
CA ILE A 95 4.80 2.83 0.14
C ILE A 95 4.98 2.51 -1.33
N TYR A 96 3.94 2.71 -2.11
CA TYR A 96 3.92 2.47 -3.55
C TYR A 96 3.61 3.78 -4.28
N ARG A 97 4.02 3.84 -5.54
CA ARG A 97 3.71 4.97 -6.42
C ARG A 97 2.57 4.62 -7.37
N LEU A 98 1.47 5.37 -7.32
CA LEU A 98 0.36 5.16 -8.24
C LEU A 98 0.67 5.73 -9.63
N LYS A 99 0.04 5.15 -10.65
CA LYS A 99 -0.10 5.76 -11.97
C LYS A 99 -0.90 7.06 -11.81
N ALA A 100 -0.75 7.99 -12.75
CA ALA A 100 -1.42 9.29 -12.67
C ALA A 100 -2.94 9.11 -12.60
N ALA A 101 -3.49 9.09 -11.39
CA ALA A 101 -4.91 8.97 -11.11
C ALA A 101 -5.55 10.36 -11.18
N GLY A 102 -5.33 11.11 -12.26
CA GLY A 102 -5.66 12.55 -12.33
C GLY A 102 -4.70 13.46 -11.53
N PHE A 103 -3.75 12.89 -10.78
CA PHE A 103 -2.73 13.60 -9.99
C PHE A 103 -1.32 13.23 -10.43
N ASN A 104 -0.31 14.00 -9.99
CA ASN A 104 1.09 13.79 -10.33
C ASN A 104 1.69 12.55 -9.62
N ARG A 105 1.25 11.35 -10.02
CA ARG A 105 1.70 10.02 -9.57
C ARG A 105 1.93 9.94 -8.04
N PRO A 106 0.86 9.99 -7.24
CA PRO A 106 0.97 10.09 -5.79
C PRO A 106 1.60 8.85 -5.17
N HIS A 107 2.27 9.04 -4.04
CA HIS A 107 2.69 7.95 -3.16
C HIS A 107 1.53 7.60 -2.23
N VAL A 108 1.35 6.30 -1.98
CA VAL A 108 0.31 5.80 -1.09
C VAL A 108 0.85 4.65 -0.24
N PHE A 109 0.25 4.46 0.93
CA PHE A 109 0.49 3.26 1.72
C PHE A 109 -0.45 2.14 1.25
N CYS A 110 0.13 1.06 0.73
CA CYS A 110 -0.62 -0.15 0.41
C CYS A 110 -0.52 -1.16 1.54
N ASP A 111 -1.68 -1.58 2.06
CA ASP A 111 -1.79 -2.76 2.90
C ASP A 111 -2.14 -3.96 2.01
N GLN A 112 -1.15 -4.83 1.85
CA GLN A 112 -1.20 -6.03 1.03
C GLN A 112 -1.50 -7.30 1.84
N THR A 113 -1.81 -7.16 3.13
CA THR A 113 -1.95 -8.30 4.06
C THR A 113 -3.34 -8.41 4.66
N THR A 114 -3.96 -7.29 5.04
CA THR A 114 -5.27 -7.30 5.72
C THR A 114 -6.37 -7.77 4.78
N LEU A 115 -7.15 -8.78 5.19
CA LEU A 115 -8.35 -9.25 4.46
C LEU A 115 -8.11 -9.46 2.95
N GLY A 116 -6.98 -10.11 2.60
CA GLY A 116 -6.60 -10.41 1.22
C GLY A 116 -5.73 -9.37 0.52
N GLY A 117 -5.45 -8.23 1.18
CA GLY A 117 -4.60 -7.17 0.64
C GLY A 117 -5.26 -6.28 -0.41
N GLY A 118 -4.47 -5.48 -1.11
CA GLY A 118 -4.96 -4.55 -2.13
C GLY A 118 -5.58 -3.28 -1.59
N TRP A 119 -5.40 -2.97 -0.30
CA TRP A 119 -5.99 -1.80 0.34
C TRP A 119 -5.10 -0.57 0.20
N THR A 120 -5.67 0.56 -0.18
CA THR A 120 -5.03 1.88 -0.11
C THR A 120 -5.46 2.58 1.17
N THR A 121 -4.53 2.80 2.12
CA THR A 121 -4.83 3.54 3.35
C THR A 121 -4.88 5.05 3.05
N PHE A 122 -5.94 5.72 3.50
CA PHE A 122 -6.13 7.16 3.28
C PHE A 122 -6.26 8.01 4.55
N LEU A 123 -6.46 7.38 5.70
CA LEU A 123 -6.35 7.99 7.02
C LEU A 123 -5.58 7.03 7.92
N ARG A 124 -4.61 7.52 8.69
CA ARG A 124 -4.02 6.81 9.84
C ARG A 124 -3.94 7.75 11.05
N ARG A 125 -4.39 7.27 12.20
CA ARG A 125 -4.22 7.86 13.54
C ARG A 125 -3.66 6.81 14.49
N GLN A 126 -2.69 7.17 15.31
CA GLN A 126 -2.00 6.25 16.21
C GLN A 126 -1.30 6.91 17.42
N ASP A 127 -0.88 8.17 17.32
CA ASP A 127 0.00 8.80 18.32
C ASP A 127 -0.16 10.33 18.47
N GLY A 128 -0.93 10.99 17.60
CA GLY A 128 -1.10 12.45 17.60
C GLY A 128 0.10 13.22 17.07
N SER A 129 1.01 12.58 16.32
CA SER A 129 2.19 13.22 15.73
C SER A 129 1.86 14.24 14.63
N VAL A 130 0.65 14.22 14.08
CA VAL A 130 0.23 15.13 13.00
C VAL A 130 -0.96 15.98 13.43
N ASN A 131 -0.90 17.27 13.12
CA ASN A 131 -1.99 18.21 13.36
C ASN A 131 -3.09 18.05 12.29
N PHE A 132 -4.28 17.63 12.70
CA PHE A 132 -5.47 17.51 11.83
C PHE A 132 -6.33 18.78 11.77
N THR A 133 -5.93 19.84 12.49
CA THR A 133 -6.54 21.19 12.43
C THR A 133 -6.07 21.92 11.19
N GLN A 134 -6.55 21.45 10.05
CA GLN A 134 -6.14 21.93 8.74
C GLN A 134 -7.31 22.57 8.02
N ASN A 135 -7.01 23.57 7.19
CA ASN A 135 -7.98 24.20 6.31
C ASN A 135 -8.34 23.28 5.13
N TRP A 136 -9.21 23.74 4.25
CA TRP A 136 -9.65 23.00 3.06
C TRP A 136 -8.49 22.50 2.20
N LYS A 137 -7.49 23.35 1.95
CA LYS A 137 -6.40 23.05 0.99
C LYS A 137 -5.53 21.84 1.39
N PRO A 138 -5.05 21.67 2.63
CA PRO A 138 -4.39 20.44 3.05
C PRO A 138 -5.31 19.23 3.05
N TYR A 139 -6.59 19.35 3.44
CA TYR A 139 -7.52 18.22 3.33
C TYR A 139 -7.77 17.80 1.87
N LYS A 140 -7.74 18.75 0.94
CA LYS A 140 -7.79 18.52 -0.51
C LYS A 140 -6.58 17.73 -1.02
N HIS A 141 -5.36 18.17 -0.69
CA HIS A 141 -4.12 17.63 -1.27
C HIS A 141 -3.41 16.56 -0.43
N GLY A 142 -3.79 16.41 0.83
CA GLY A 142 -3.16 15.53 1.80
C GLY A 142 -2.13 16.23 2.69
N PHE A 143 -1.89 15.64 3.85
CA PHE A 143 -0.90 16.09 4.84
C PHE A 143 -0.49 14.94 5.77
N GLY A 144 0.63 15.12 6.48
CA GLY A 144 1.23 14.11 7.34
C GLY A 144 2.17 13.17 6.58
N GLU A 145 2.53 12.07 7.23
CA GLU A 145 3.55 11.13 6.74
C GLU A 145 2.96 9.73 6.55
N LEU A 146 3.14 9.11 5.39
CA LEU A 146 2.57 7.78 5.07
C LEU A 146 3.08 6.67 6.01
N THR A 147 4.20 6.90 6.69
CA THR A 147 4.80 5.99 7.69
C THR A 147 4.35 6.29 9.11
N SER A 148 3.61 7.38 9.34
CA SER A 148 3.04 7.80 10.62
C SER A 148 1.55 8.11 10.44
N GLU A 149 1.03 9.15 11.09
CA GLU A 149 -0.31 9.69 10.84
C GLU A 149 -0.36 10.54 9.56
N PHE A 150 -1.47 10.43 8.84
CA PHE A 150 -1.69 11.22 7.63
C PHE A 150 -3.16 11.25 7.23
N TRP A 151 -3.49 12.24 6.40
CA TRP A 151 -4.66 12.28 5.54
C TRP A 151 -4.17 12.27 4.09
N LEU A 152 -4.64 11.34 3.27
CA LEU A 152 -4.10 11.17 1.92
C LEU A 152 -4.46 12.32 0.97
N GLY A 153 -5.59 13.00 1.22
CA GLY A 153 -6.10 14.06 0.35
C GLY A 153 -7.37 13.66 -0.36
N ASN A 154 -8.40 14.49 -0.28
CA ASN A 154 -9.73 14.23 -0.83
C ASN A 154 -9.69 14.02 -2.34
N GLU A 155 -8.81 14.73 -3.04
CA GLU A 155 -8.61 14.58 -4.47
C GLU A 155 -8.19 13.17 -4.86
N ILE A 156 -7.21 12.61 -4.15
CA ILE A 156 -6.72 11.24 -4.38
C ILE A 156 -7.81 10.23 -4.01
N ILE A 157 -8.51 10.43 -2.88
CA ILE A 157 -9.58 9.54 -2.43
C ILE A 157 -10.75 9.54 -3.46
N HIS A 158 -11.08 10.69 -4.01
CA HIS A 158 -12.09 10.81 -5.07
C HIS A 158 -11.69 9.99 -6.30
N GLY A 159 -10.49 10.19 -6.85
CA GLY A 159 -10.01 9.41 -8.00
C GLY A 159 -9.89 7.90 -7.76
N LEU A 160 -9.71 7.48 -6.50
CA LEU A 160 -9.73 6.06 -6.11
C LEU A 160 -11.14 5.46 -6.05
N THR A 161 -12.17 6.30 -5.88
CA THR A 161 -13.57 5.88 -5.70
C THR A 161 -14.50 6.29 -6.85
N GLU A 162 -13.99 7.01 -7.83
CA GLU A 162 -14.77 7.54 -8.94
C GLU A 162 -15.34 6.42 -9.85
N PRO A 163 -16.66 6.37 -10.10
CA PRO A 163 -17.30 5.34 -10.93
C PRO A 163 -16.88 5.38 -12.40
N SER A 164 -16.47 6.54 -12.92
CA SER A 164 -15.99 6.69 -14.30
C SER A 164 -14.67 5.95 -14.54
N VAL A 165 -13.90 5.72 -13.47
CA VAL A 165 -12.62 5.00 -13.49
C VAL A 165 -12.82 3.50 -13.19
N ALA A 166 -13.93 3.11 -12.55
CA ALA A 166 -14.28 1.72 -12.27
C ALA A 166 -15.81 1.48 -12.29
N PRO A 167 -16.33 0.57 -13.14
CA PRO A 167 -17.78 0.29 -13.21
C PRO A 167 -18.37 -0.30 -11.91
N LYS A 168 -17.51 -0.66 -10.94
CA LYS A 168 -17.89 -1.21 -9.63
C LYS A 168 -17.46 -0.25 -8.52
N LYS A 169 -18.36 0.01 -7.57
CA LYS A 169 -18.10 0.86 -6.40
C LYS A 169 -16.96 0.27 -5.56
N SER A 170 -16.07 1.13 -5.05
CA SER A 170 -15.02 0.76 -4.11
C SER A 170 -15.60 0.32 -2.76
N GLU A 171 -14.87 -0.43 -1.97
CA GLU A 171 -15.21 -0.77 -0.59
C GLU A 171 -14.33 -0.01 0.41
N LEU A 172 -14.87 0.23 1.60
CA LEU A 172 -14.21 0.89 2.72
C LEU A 172 -13.96 -0.12 3.84
N LEU A 173 -12.77 -0.07 4.43
CA LEU A 173 -12.42 -0.75 5.66
C LEU A 173 -11.91 0.27 6.67
N ILE A 174 -12.52 0.27 7.86
CA ILE A 174 -12.08 1.05 9.01
C ILE A 174 -11.54 0.06 10.04
N ASN A 175 -10.22 0.07 10.24
CA ASN A 175 -9.55 -0.77 11.22
C ASN A 175 -9.25 0.03 12.47
N MET A 176 -9.51 -0.57 13.63
CA MET A 176 -9.39 0.10 14.92
C MET A 176 -8.75 -0.84 15.95
N ARG A 177 -7.95 -0.26 16.84
CA ARG A 177 -7.60 -0.91 18.12
C ARG A 177 -8.26 -0.15 19.26
N ILE A 178 -9.26 -0.79 19.84
CA ILE A 178 -9.97 -0.27 21.01
C ILE A 178 -9.13 -0.52 22.26
N LYS A 179 -8.95 0.51 23.10
CA LYS A 179 -8.21 0.40 24.36
C LYS A 179 -8.84 -0.68 25.24
N GLY A 180 -8.03 -1.61 25.73
CA GLY A 180 -8.49 -2.71 26.58
C GLY A 180 -9.09 -3.89 25.82
N GLN A 181 -9.13 -3.85 24.49
CA GLN A 181 -9.54 -4.97 23.65
C GLN A 181 -8.32 -5.67 23.05
N THR A 182 -8.32 -7.00 23.09
CA THR A 182 -7.25 -7.83 22.52
C THR A 182 -7.50 -8.16 21.06
N ARG A 183 -8.77 -8.22 20.64
CA ARG A 183 -9.16 -8.51 19.26
C ARG A 183 -9.19 -7.24 18.40
N PRO A 184 -8.67 -7.28 17.17
CA PRO A 184 -8.86 -6.21 16.19
C PRO A 184 -10.34 -5.91 15.98
N THR A 185 -10.69 -4.63 15.96
CA THR A 185 -12.05 -4.14 15.74
C THR A 185 -12.12 -3.50 14.37
N TYR A 186 -13.14 -3.81 13.57
CA TYR A 186 -13.28 -3.24 12.23
C TYR A 186 -14.73 -3.03 11.81
N ALA A 187 -14.90 -2.05 10.93
CA ALA A 187 -16.12 -1.78 10.19
C ALA A 187 -15.80 -1.83 8.70
N LYS A 188 -16.60 -2.54 7.92
CA LYS A 188 -16.45 -2.67 6.47
C LYS A 188 -17.75 -2.21 5.79
N TYR A 189 -17.61 -1.48 4.69
CA TYR A 189 -18.72 -1.08 3.82
C TYR A 189 -18.47 -1.59 2.40
N ASP A 190 -19.46 -2.29 1.85
CA ASP A 190 -19.38 -2.88 0.52
C ASP A 190 -19.32 -1.87 -0.62
N THR A 191 -19.81 -0.66 -0.38
CA THR A 191 -19.68 0.45 -1.32
C THR A 191 -19.21 1.69 -0.57
N PHE A 192 -18.30 2.46 -1.17
CA PHE A 192 -17.74 3.69 -0.65
C PHE A 192 -17.32 4.59 -1.82
N GLN A 193 -17.73 5.85 -1.76
CA GLN A 193 -17.41 6.87 -2.72
C GLN A 193 -17.39 8.24 -2.05
N ILE A 194 -16.54 9.13 -2.58
CA ILE A 194 -16.68 10.57 -2.35
C ILE A 194 -16.82 11.30 -3.68
N GLY A 195 -17.60 12.38 -3.69
CA GLY A 195 -17.73 13.26 -4.84
C GLY A 195 -16.46 14.07 -5.14
N ASP A 196 -16.50 14.88 -6.18
CA ASP A 196 -15.45 15.85 -6.54
C ASP A 196 -15.49 17.12 -5.64
N GLU A 197 -14.59 18.07 -5.89
CA GLU A 197 -14.57 19.33 -5.14
C GLU A 197 -15.83 20.20 -5.36
N ALA A 198 -16.43 20.15 -6.56
CA ALA A 198 -17.64 20.92 -6.88
C ALA A 198 -18.82 20.47 -6.03
N SER A 199 -18.96 19.16 -5.82
CA SER A 199 -19.92 18.55 -4.88
C SER A 199 -19.46 18.57 -3.41
N LYS A 200 -18.33 19.21 -3.10
CA LYS A 200 -17.74 19.31 -1.77
C LYS A 200 -17.42 17.94 -1.17
N TYR A 201 -16.89 17.04 -2.00
CA TYR A 201 -16.49 15.68 -1.64
C TYR A 201 -17.60 14.89 -0.92
N ILE A 202 -18.85 15.00 -1.38
CA ILE A 202 -20.00 14.34 -0.73
C ILE A 202 -19.75 12.85 -0.48
N LEU A 203 -19.94 12.38 0.75
CA LEU A 203 -19.68 11.00 1.17
C LEU A 203 -20.85 10.08 0.83
N GLN A 204 -20.58 8.90 0.27
CA GLN A 204 -21.57 7.87 0.03
C GLN A 204 -21.03 6.48 0.39
N PHE A 205 -21.79 5.70 1.15
CA PHE A 205 -21.43 4.31 1.43
C PHE A 205 -22.66 3.43 1.77
N SER A 206 -22.50 2.11 1.69
CA SER A 206 -23.55 1.13 1.99
C SER A 206 -22.99 -0.28 2.22
N GLY A 207 -23.84 -1.22 2.67
CA GLY A 207 -23.47 -2.62 2.91
C GLY A 207 -22.51 -2.79 4.09
N ALA A 208 -22.96 -2.34 5.26
CA ALA A 208 -22.19 -2.33 6.49
C ALA A 208 -22.02 -3.75 7.07
N SER A 209 -20.80 -4.09 7.48
CA SER A 209 -20.46 -5.37 8.13
C SER A 209 -19.26 -5.20 9.06
N GLY A 210 -18.96 -6.22 9.87
CA GLY A 210 -17.82 -6.24 10.80
C GLY A 210 -18.24 -6.32 12.26
N ASN A 211 -17.25 -6.27 13.16
CA ASN A 211 -17.44 -6.48 14.60
C ASN A 211 -17.44 -5.17 15.41
N ALA A 212 -17.31 -4.01 14.76
CA ALA A 212 -17.26 -2.73 15.45
C ALA A 212 -18.60 -2.24 16.03
N SER A 213 -19.75 -2.77 15.58
CA SER A 213 -21.09 -2.44 16.10
C SER A 213 -21.14 -2.60 17.62
N GLN A 214 -20.72 -3.77 18.10
CA GLN A 214 -20.85 -4.18 19.49
C GLN A 214 -20.10 -3.27 20.47
N LEU A 215 -18.98 -2.69 20.02
CA LEU A 215 -18.08 -1.92 20.89
C LEU A 215 -18.19 -0.42 20.68
N THR A 216 -18.35 0.05 19.44
CA THR A 216 -18.27 1.48 19.11
C THR A 216 -19.60 2.06 18.66
N GLY A 217 -20.58 1.19 18.36
CA GLY A 217 -21.81 1.57 17.71
C GLY A 217 -21.64 2.08 16.28
N ILE A 218 -20.43 2.08 15.69
CA ILE A 218 -20.16 2.69 14.37
C ILE A 218 -20.95 2.06 13.21
N LEU A 219 -21.46 0.84 13.41
CA LEU A 219 -22.23 0.06 12.45
C LEU A 219 -23.73 0.00 12.79
N ASN A 220 -24.18 0.67 13.87
CA ASN A 220 -25.59 0.62 14.24
C ASN A 220 -26.41 1.54 13.31
N PRO A 221 -27.63 1.15 12.92
CA PRO A 221 -28.58 2.08 12.33
C PRO A 221 -28.86 3.20 13.35
N ASP A 222 -28.95 4.44 12.88
CA ASP A 222 -29.13 5.67 13.69
C ASP A 222 -27.89 6.18 14.45
N THR A 223 -26.69 5.67 14.15
CA THR A 223 -25.46 6.11 14.82
C THR A 223 -24.32 6.53 13.87
N PHE A 224 -23.49 7.43 14.40
CA PHE A 224 -22.11 7.82 14.01
C PHE A 224 -21.81 8.04 12.53
N LEU A 225 -21.54 6.99 11.75
CA LEU A 225 -21.24 7.12 10.32
C LEU A 225 -22.51 7.20 9.48
N THR A 226 -23.58 6.45 9.82
CA THR A 226 -24.80 6.39 9.00
C THR A 226 -25.44 7.77 8.80
N THR A 227 -25.36 8.65 9.79
CA THR A 227 -25.85 10.04 9.70
C THR A 227 -24.94 10.94 8.86
N GLN A 228 -23.68 10.54 8.64
CA GLN A 228 -22.70 11.22 7.80
C GLN A 228 -22.81 10.79 6.32
N ASN A 229 -23.60 9.76 6.02
CA ASN A 229 -23.89 9.37 4.66
C ASN A 229 -24.63 10.50 3.93
N ASN A 230 -24.20 10.82 2.70
CA ASN A 230 -24.61 11.96 1.89
C ASN A 230 -24.26 13.35 2.45
N MET A 231 -23.31 13.45 3.40
CA MET A 231 -22.84 14.75 3.89
C MET A 231 -21.68 15.27 3.05
N LYS A 232 -21.61 16.60 2.93
CA LYS A 232 -20.47 17.30 2.33
C LYS A 232 -19.33 17.37 3.35
N PHE A 233 -18.10 17.50 2.85
CA PHE A 233 -16.94 17.71 3.69
C PHE A 233 -16.90 19.16 4.17
N SER A 234 -16.49 19.40 5.41
CA SER A 234 -16.27 20.75 5.93
C SER A 234 -14.95 20.83 6.68
N THR A 235 -14.35 22.02 6.70
CA THR A 235 -13.16 22.39 7.46
C THR A 235 -13.44 23.69 8.21
N TYR A 236 -12.50 24.16 9.03
CA TYR A 236 -12.73 25.36 9.84
C TYR A 236 -12.96 26.63 9.01
N ASP A 237 -12.38 26.66 7.80
CA ASP A 237 -12.47 27.76 6.85
C ASP A 237 -13.53 27.53 5.76
N GLN A 238 -14.20 26.37 5.75
CA GLN A 238 -15.22 26.06 4.77
C GLN A 238 -16.34 25.20 5.37
N ASP A 239 -17.40 25.89 5.76
CA ASP A 239 -18.62 25.29 6.30
C ASP A 239 -19.49 24.72 5.18
N ASN A 240 -19.76 23.42 5.23
CA ASN A 240 -20.73 22.74 4.36
C ASN A 240 -21.59 21.75 5.15
N ASP A 241 -21.68 21.92 6.46
CA ASP A 241 -22.43 21.03 7.32
C ASP A 241 -23.93 21.39 7.31
N LYS A 242 -24.75 20.69 8.12
CA LYS A 242 -26.21 20.91 8.14
C LYS A 242 -26.67 21.89 9.21
N VAL A 243 -25.76 22.46 10.00
CA VAL A 243 -26.07 23.34 11.11
C VAL A 243 -26.14 24.78 10.64
N ASN A 244 -27.30 25.40 10.81
CA ASN A 244 -27.46 26.81 10.47
C ASN A 244 -26.75 27.70 11.50
N GLY A 245 -25.91 28.60 11.02
CA GLY A 245 -25.29 29.65 11.84
C GLY A 245 -24.11 29.20 12.71
N ASN A 246 -23.67 27.94 12.63
CA ASN A 246 -22.46 27.46 13.29
C ASN A 246 -21.75 26.43 12.41
N ASN A 247 -20.42 26.52 12.33
CA ASN A 247 -19.60 25.50 11.67
C ASN A 247 -19.16 24.45 12.71
N CYS A 248 -19.57 23.21 12.54
CA CYS A 248 -19.26 22.09 13.40
C CYS A 248 -17.75 21.86 13.55
N SER A 249 -16.98 22.09 12.49
CA SER A 249 -15.52 22.01 12.52
C SER A 249 -14.97 22.90 13.62
N THR A 250 -15.32 24.19 13.63
CA THR A 250 -14.84 25.16 14.63
C THR A 250 -15.53 25.01 15.98
N TRP A 251 -16.86 24.84 15.98
CA TRP A 251 -17.70 24.97 17.17
C TRP A 251 -17.51 23.80 18.14
N ILE A 252 -17.40 22.58 17.61
CA ILE A 252 -17.36 21.36 18.43
C ILE A 252 -16.02 20.65 18.34
N PHE A 253 -15.39 20.64 17.16
CA PHE A 253 -14.23 19.78 16.89
C PHE A 253 -12.92 20.55 16.71
N GLY A 254 -12.84 21.78 17.23
CA GLY A 254 -11.59 22.55 17.32
C GLY A 254 -10.90 22.83 15.99
N GLY A 255 -11.61 22.75 14.87
CA GLY A 255 -11.15 23.05 13.53
C GLY A 255 -10.65 21.87 12.69
N VAL A 256 -11.06 20.63 12.98
CA VAL A 256 -10.70 19.48 12.11
C VAL A 256 -11.64 19.36 10.91
N GLY A 257 -11.18 18.69 9.85
CA GLY A 257 -12.00 18.42 8.66
C GLY A 257 -12.74 17.09 8.75
N TRP A 258 -14.01 17.06 8.36
CA TRP A 258 -14.82 15.84 8.32
C TRP A 258 -16.10 15.99 7.48
N TRP A 259 -16.79 14.87 7.24
CA TRP A 259 -18.16 14.85 6.72
C TRP A 259 -19.15 15.08 7.86
N PHE A 260 -19.33 16.33 8.26
CA PHE A 260 -20.22 16.68 9.36
C PHE A 260 -21.69 16.65 8.90
N SER A 261 -22.54 16.03 9.71
CA SER A 261 -24.00 16.09 9.54
C SER A 261 -24.57 17.24 10.39
N ASN A 262 -25.37 16.93 11.41
CA ASN A 262 -25.65 17.86 12.51
C ASN A 262 -24.47 17.80 13.51
N CYS A 263 -23.27 18.17 13.04
CA CYS A 263 -21.95 17.93 13.64
C CYS A 263 -21.54 16.46 13.78
N GLY A 264 -22.49 15.53 13.82
CA GLY A 264 -22.22 14.11 13.99
C GLY A 264 -21.66 13.80 15.38
N SER A 265 -21.36 12.53 15.60
CA SER A 265 -21.03 12.02 16.92
C SER A 265 -19.68 11.29 17.01
N THR A 266 -19.02 11.06 15.87
CA THR A 266 -17.64 10.55 15.76
C THR A 266 -16.93 11.24 14.60
N VAL A 267 -15.72 11.71 14.88
CA VAL A 267 -14.83 12.36 13.92
C VAL A 267 -13.48 11.68 14.07
N LEU A 268 -13.08 10.90 13.06
CA LEU A 268 -11.84 10.12 13.13
C LEU A 268 -10.59 11.02 13.01
N THR A 269 -10.77 12.26 12.56
CA THR A 269 -9.75 13.31 12.45
C THR A 269 -9.63 14.17 13.72
N ASN A 270 -10.36 13.86 14.80
CA ASN A 270 -10.39 14.69 16.01
C ASN A 270 -9.00 14.87 16.67
N HIS A 271 -8.84 15.95 17.44
CA HIS A 271 -7.58 16.46 18.02
C HIS A 271 -6.83 15.51 18.94
N TYR A 272 -7.52 14.54 19.55
CA TYR A 272 -6.86 13.65 20.50
C TYR A 272 -6.07 12.55 19.79
N PRO A 273 -4.91 12.12 20.33
CA PRO A 273 -4.20 10.90 19.88
C PRO A 273 -5.05 9.62 20.05
N LYS A 274 -6.28 9.75 20.56
CA LYS A 274 -7.25 8.69 20.75
C LYS A 274 -8.55 9.10 20.05
N VAL A 275 -9.02 8.29 19.11
CA VAL A 275 -10.36 8.49 18.55
C VAL A 275 -11.36 8.13 19.63
N TYR A 276 -12.26 9.09 19.91
CA TYR A 276 -13.21 9.01 20.99
C TYR A 276 -14.63 8.84 20.46
N TRP A 277 -15.31 7.79 20.91
CA TRP A 277 -16.75 7.63 20.76
C TRP A 277 -17.40 8.11 22.05
N ARG A 278 -18.34 9.05 21.93
CA ARG A 278 -19.03 9.62 23.09
C ARG A 278 -20.08 8.65 23.66
N ARG A 279 -20.67 7.78 22.82
CA ARG A 279 -21.77 6.87 23.19
C ARG A 279 -21.73 5.56 22.37
N PRO A 280 -21.11 4.48 22.85
CA PRO A 280 -20.53 4.28 24.18
C PRO A 280 -19.20 5.02 24.34
N ASN A 281 -18.82 5.27 25.60
CA ASN A 281 -17.57 5.93 26.01
C ASN A 281 -16.35 5.04 25.68
N VAL A 282 -15.88 5.07 24.43
CA VAL A 282 -14.86 4.15 23.91
C VAL A 282 -13.72 4.91 23.26
N PHE A 283 -12.50 4.42 23.48
CA PHE A 283 -11.27 5.01 22.95
C PHE A 283 -10.58 4.02 22.01
N ALA A 284 -10.27 4.44 20.80
CA ALA A 284 -9.29 3.76 19.97
C ALA A 284 -7.95 4.48 20.06
N ASP A 285 -6.88 3.72 20.30
CA ASP A 285 -5.50 4.23 20.25
C ASP A 285 -4.87 4.06 18.86
N PHE A 286 -5.64 3.57 17.90
CA PHE A 286 -5.27 3.47 16.51
C PHE A 286 -6.49 3.33 15.64
N VAL A 287 -6.50 4.05 14.53
CA VAL A 287 -7.53 3.97 13.50
C VAL A 287 -6.89 4.12 12.13
N GLU A 288 -7.31 3.28 11.19
CA GLU A 288 -7.05 3.46 9.76
C GLU A 288 -8.35 3.42 8.98
N MET A 289 -8.45 4.25 7.94
CA MET A 289 -9.45 4.07 6.88
C MET A 289 -8.75 3.69 5.58
N LYS A 290 -9.30 2.68 4.91
CA LYS A 290 -8.72 2.07 3.72
C LYS A 290 -9.77 1.89 2.64
N VAL A 291 -9.38 2.13 1.40
CA VAL A 291 -10.23 1.91 0.23
C VAL A 291 -9.64 0.80 -0.64
N ARG A 292 -10.50 -0.03 -1.23
CA ARG A 292 -10.13 -1.03 -2.23
C ARG A 292 -11.19 -1.07 -3.32
N ARG A 293 -10.80 -1.06 -4.59
CA ARG A 293 -11.76 -1.20 -5.70
C ARG A 293 -12.31 -2.64 -5.72
N LYS A 294 -13.59 -2.83 -6.03
CA LYS A 294 -14.14 -4.17 -6.24
C LYS A 294 -13.90 -4.63 -7.69
N VAL A 295 -13.36 -5.84 -7.84
CA VAL A 295 -13.16 -6.51 -9.15
C VAL A 295 -14.47 -6.98 -9.73
#